data_AF-D7AX63-F1
#
_entry.id   AF-D7AX63-F1
#
_cell.length_a   1.000
_cell.length_b   1.000
_cell.length_c   1.000
_cell.angle_alpha   90.00
_cell.angle_beta   90.00
_cell.angle_gamma   90.00
#
_symmetry.space_group_name_H-M   'P 1'
#
loop_
_entity.id
_entity.type
_entity.pdbx_description
1 polymer ?
#
loop_
_entity_poly.entity_id
_entity_poly.type
_entity_poly.pdbx_seq_one_letter_code
_entity_poly.pdbx_strand_id
1 'polypeptide(L)'
;MKPVKHRPKVRRWREETSQGEAWCYAVSCPCGEEFDEHYTKRLAESDKARHLIDVAPPVSERCRDPKKHRMQAHDRCPVCADQLVLPGFEEIA
;
A
#
# COMPACT_ATOMS: atom_id res chain seq x y z
N MET A 1 0.49 11.02 -17.18
CA MET A 1 -0.37 10.12 -16.38
C MET A 1 -0.19 10.48 -14.91
N LYS A 2 -1.26 10.54 -14.12
CA LYS A 2 -1.13 10.80 -12.67
C LYS A 2 -0.61 9.52 -11.99
N PRO A 3 0.38 9.59 -11.09
CA PRO A 3 0.83 8.41 -10.36
C PRO A 3 -0.34 7.82 -9.57
N VAL A 4 -0.57 6.51 -9.73
CA VAL A 4 -1.66 5.81 -9.04
C VAL A 4 -1.30 5.70 -7.56
N LYS A 5 -2.21 6.13 -6.68
CA LYS A 5 -2.02 5.98 -5.24
C LYS A 5 -2.46 4.58 -4.81
N HIS A 6 -1.52 3.76 -4.38
CA HIS A 6 -1.81 2.41 -3.88
C HIS A 6 -2.55 2.49 -2.54
N ARG A 7 -3.78 2.00 -2.51
CA ARG A 7 -4.64 1.95 -1.32
C ARG A 7 -5.33 0.58 -1.22
N PRO A 8 -4.56 -0.50 -1.02
CA PRO A 8 -5.11 -1.83 -0.93
C PRO A 8 -6.04 -1.96 0.29
N LYS A 9 -7.23 -2.50 0.08
CA LYS A 9 -8.25 -2.75 1.10
C LYS A 9 -8.71 -4.19 1.02
N VAL A 10 -8.80 -4.85 2.17
CA VAL A 10 -9.41 -6.18 2.28
C VAL A 10 -10.93 -6.01 2.20
N ARG A 11 -11.54 -6.62 1.19
CA ARG A 11 -12.99 -6.79 1.07
C ARG A 11 -13.39 -8.15 1.62
N ARG A 12 -14.64 -8.27 2.04
CA ARG A 12 -15.24 -9.55 2.45
C ARG A 12 -16.63 -9.71 1.88
N TRP A 13 -17.01 -10.93 1.58
CA TRP A 13 -18.37 -11.31 1.18
C TRP A 13 -18.68 -12.73 1.68
N ARG A 14 -19.94 -13.13 1.60
CA ARG A 14 -20.37 -14.50 1.90
C ARG A 14 -20.56 -15.27 0.61
N GLU A 15 -20.20 -16.53 0.64
CA GLU A 15 -20.38 -17.45 -0.47
C GLU A 15 -20.89 -18.79 0.06
N GLU A 16 -21.80 -19.40 -0.70
CA GLU A 16 -22.33 -20.72 -0.39
C GLU A 16 -21.39 -21.78 -0.99
N THR A 17 -20.70 -22.51 -0.12
CA THR A 17 -19.80 -23.59 -0.51
C THR A 17 -20.51 -24.93 -0.36
N SER A 18 -19.92 -26.00 -0.90
CA SER A 18 -20.41 -27.37 -0.73
C SER A 18 -20.48 -27.83 0.73
N GLN A 19 -19.87 -27.10 1.66
CA GLN A 19 -19.87 -27.37 3.11
C GLN A 19 -20.71 -26.34 3.91
N GLY A 20 -21.43 -25.44 3.23
CA GLY A 20 -22.24 -24.37 3.85
C GLY A 20 -21.71 -22.96 3.57
N GLU A 21 -22.25 -21.96 4.26
CA GLU A 21 -21.85 -20.55 4.10
C GLU A 21 -20.43 -20.30 4.64
N ALA A 22 -19.56 -19.73 3.81
CA ALA A 22 -18.22 -19.30 4.19
C ALA A 22 -18.03 -17.80 3.97
N TRP A 23 -17.12 -17.20 4.76
CA TRP A 23 -16.66 -15.84 4.53
C TRP A 23 -15.44 -15.86 3.61
N CYS A 24 -15.54 -15.18 2.47
CA CYS A 24 -14.44 -14.96 1.54
C CYS A 24 -13.83 -13.56 1.77
N TYR A 25 -12.53 -13.44 1.58
CA TYR A 25 -11.74 -12.24 1.75
C TYR A 25 -10.77 -12.09 0.57
N ALA A 26 -10.72 -10.91 -0.05
CA ALA A 26 -9.72 -10.59 -1.06
C ALA A 26 -9.28 -9.14 -0.96
N VAL A 27 -8.08 -8.84 -1.45
CA VAL A 27 -7.57 -7.47 -1.49
C VAL A 27 -8.05 -6.80 -2.77
N SER A 28 -8.33 -5.50 -2.67
CA SER A 28 -8.64 -4.65 -3.82
C SER A 28 -7.78 -3.40 -3.74
N CYS A 29 -7.05 -3.08 -4.81
CA CYS A 29 -6.21 -1.90 -4.90
C CYS A 29 -6.57 -1.05 -6.13
N PRO A 30 -6.55 0.31 -6.04
CA PRO A 30 -6.82 1.17 -7.20
C PRO A 30 -5.85 1.01 -8.38
N CYS A 31 -4.71 0.35 -8.19
CA CYS A 31 -3.78 0.04 -9.28
C CYS A 31 -4.26 -1.08 -10.21
N GLY A 32 -5.32 -1.80 -9.84
CA GLY A 32 -5.89 -2.87 -10.65
C GLY A 32 -5.15 -4.21 -10.52
N GLU A 33 -4.23 -4.35 -9.56
CA GLU A 33 -3.61 -5.65 -9.25
C GLU A 33 -4.68 -6.65 -8.79
N GLU A 34 -4.60 -7.88 -9.30
CA GLU A 34 -5.47 -8.98 -8.90
C GLU A 34 -4.89 -9.70 -7.67
N PHE A 35 -5.78 -10.20 -6.82
CA PHE A 35 -5.41 -10.84 -5.56
C PHE A 35 -6.21 -12.11 -5.36
N ASP A 36 -5.58 -13.09 -4.74
CA ASP A 36 -6.23 -14.36 -4.43
C ASP A 36 -7.37 -14.18 -3.41
N GLU A 37 -8.37 -15.04 -3.55
CA GLU A 37 -9.47 -15.15 -2.61
C GLU A 37 -9.11 -16.11 -1.48
N HIS A 38 -9.40 -15.70 -0.25
CA HIS A 38 -9.07 -16.45 0.95
C HIS A 38 -10.30 -16.64 1.83
N TYR A 39 -10.43 -17.82 2.43
CA TYR A 39 -11.44 -18.08 3.47
C TYR A 39 -11.02 -17.60 4.86
N THR A 40 -9.81 -17.03 4.98
CA THR A 40 -9.32 -16.44 6.24
C THR A 40 -8.86 -15.01 6.02
N LYS A 41 -9.30 -14.12 6.91
CA LYS A 41 -8.92 -12.70 6.86
C LYS A 41 -7.40 -12.50 6.92
N ARG A 42 -6.70 -13.35 7.69
CA ARG A 42 -5.25 -13.22 7.91
C ARG A 42 -4.45 -13.34 6.62
N LEU A 43 -4.84 -14.22 5.71
CA LEU A 43 -4.17 -14.38 4.42
C LEU A 43 -4.39 -13.16 3.52
N ALA A 44 -5.62 -12.65 3.43
CA ALA A 44 -5.89 -11.42 2.67
C ALA A 44 -5.15 -10.19 3.25
N GLU A 45 -5.01 -10.07 4.58
CA GLU A 45 -4.16 -9.01 5.17
C GLU A 45 -2.67 -9.21 4.85
N SER A 46 -2.20 -10.45 4.74
CA SER A 46 -0.83 -10.76 4.33
C SER A 46 -0.58 -10.33 2.87
N ASP A 47 -1.50 -10.61 1.97
CA ASP A 47 -1.42 -10.19 0.56
C ASP A 47 -1.40 -8.66 0.43
N LYS A 48 -2.24 -7.98 1.22
CA LYS A 48 -2.25 -6.52 1.31
C LYS A 48 -0.90 -5.98 1.78
N ALA A 49 -0.30 -6.60 2.80
CA ALA A 49 1.00 -6.20 3.32
C ALA A 49 2.11 -6.42 2.29
N ARG A 50 2.11 -7.57 1.60
CA ARG A 50 3.05 -7.88 0.51
C ARG A 50 2.95 -6.84 -0.61
N HIS A 51 1.75 -6.58 -1.11
CA HIS A 51 1.55 -5.58 -2.15
C HIS A 51 1.99 -4.18 -1.72
N LEU A 52 1.71 -3.78 -0.48
CA LEU A 52 2.20 -2.49 0.04
C LEU A 52 3.73 -2.40 0.04
N ILE A 53 4.45 -3.50 0.28
CA ILE A 53 5.92 -3.54 0.23
C ILE A 53 6.38 -3.45 -1.22
N ASP A 54 5.77 -4.22 -2.13
CA ASP A 54 6.17 -4.29 -3.54
C ASP A 54 6.00 -2.95 -4.27
N VAL A 55 4.94 -2.23 -3.94
CA VAL A 55 4.61 -0.93 -4.56
C VAL A 55 5.15 0.26 -3.78
N ALA A 56 5.85 0.03 -2.66
CA ALA A 56 6.35 1.11 -1.83
C ALA A 56 7.50 1.84 -2.56
N PRO A 57 7.45 3.19 -2.66
CA PRO A 57 8.56 3.98 -3.19
C PRO A 57 9.85 3.78 -2.38
N PRO A 58 11.02 4.17 -2.92
CA PRO A 58 12.27 4.23 -2.16
C PRO A 58 12.11 5.04 -0.87
N VAL A 59 12.85 4.69 0.18
CA VAL A 59 12.75 5.36 1.50
C VAL A 59 13.01 6.87 1.40
N SER A 60 13.91 7.30 0.51
CA SER A 60 14.20 8.70 0.23
C SER A 60 12.98 9.48 -0.31
N GLU A 61 12.10 8.81 -1.04
CA GLU A 61 10.91 9.40 -1.66
C GLU A 61 9.66 9.33 -0.76
N ARG A 62 9.73 8.59 0.34
CA ARG A 62 8.61 8.43 1.28
C ARG A 62 8.40 9.67 2.13
N CYS A 63 7.19 9.82 2.65
CA CYS A 63 6.87 10.94 3.53
C CYS A 63 7.55 10.81 4.89
N ARG A 64 8.41 11.79 5.22
CA ARG A 64 9.10 11.88 6.53
C ARG A 64 8.20 12.47 7.63
N ASP A 65 7.20 13.28 7.27
CA ASP A 65 6.22 13.86 8.22
C ASP A 65 4.76 13.70 7.70
N PRO A 66 4.16 12.50 7.84
CA PRO A 66 2.85 12.18 7.27
C PRO A 66 1.71 13.07 7.79
N LYS A 67 1.79 13.52 9.05
CA LYS A 67 0.76 14.37 9.66
C LYS A 67 0.78 15.78 9.06
N LYS A 68 1.96 16.39 8.92
CA LYS A 68 2.07 17.73 8.31
C LYS A 68 1.75 17.71 6.83
N HIS A 69 2.20 16.69 6.10
CA HIS A 69 1.99 16.59 4.65
C HIS A 69 0.66 15.92 4.26
N ARG A 70 -0.18 15.56 5.25
CA ARG A 70 -1.52 14.97 5.06
C ARG A 70 -1.52 13.76 4.11
N MET A 71 -0.59 12.85 4.31
CA MET A 71 -0.45 11.64 3.49
C MET A 71 -0.04 10.42 4.32
N GLN A 72 0.06 9.25 3.69
CA GLN A 72 0.53 8.05 4.38
C GLN A 72 2.06 7.98 4.35
N ALA A 73 2.65 7.35 5.36
CA ALA A 73 4.11 7.19 5.45
C ALA A 73 4.70 6.39 4.26
N HIS A 74 3.93 5.48 3.68
CA HIS A 74 4.33 4.65 2.55
C HIS A 74 4.04 5.29 1.18
N ASP A 75 3.50 6.50 1.14
CA ASP A 75 3.30 7.23 -0.12
C ASP A 75 4.56 7.95 -0.57
N ARG A 76 4.70 8.11 -1.89
CA ARG A 76 5.63 9.08 -2.46
C ARG A 76 5.19 10.48 -2.02
N CYS A 77 6.06 11.20 -1.33
CA CYS A 77 5.80 12.54 -0.85
C CYS A 77 6.41 13.57 -1.80
N PRO A 78 5.62 14.40 -2.52
CA PRO A 78 6.21 15.42 -3.40
C PRO A 78 7.00 16.47 -2.62
N VAL A 79 6.71 16.66 -1.32
CA VAL A 79 7.47 17.59 -0.48
C VAL A 79 8.81 17.00 -0.05
N CYS A 80 8.85 15.74 0.37
CA CYS A 80 10.10 15.11 0.84
C CYS A 80 10.96 14.55 -0.29
N ALA A 81 10.35 14.01 -1.34
CA ALA A 81 11.06 13.36 -2.44
C ALA A 81 11.83 14.38 -3.31
N ASP A 82 11.28 15.59 -3.46
CA ASP A 82 11.83 16.61 -4.34
C ASP A 82 12.69 17.63 -3.55
N GLN A 83 13.02 17.35 -2.28
CA GLN A 83 13.98 18.12 -1.49
C GLN A 83 15.41 17.82 -1.93
N LEU A 84 16.08 18.83 -2.49
CA LEU A 84 17.50 18.74 -2.80
C LEU A 84 18.33 18.84 -1.53
N VAL A 85 19.41 18.07 -1.50
CA VAL A 85 20.46 18.21 -0.49
C VAL A 85 21.14 19.55 -0.69
N LEU A 86 21.44 20.24 0.42
CA LEU A 86 22.21 21.48 0.36
C LEU A 86 23.64 21.16 -0.09
N PRO A 87 24.27 22.00 -0.94
CA PRO A 87 25.66 21.79 -1.35
C PRO A 87 26.60 21.64 -0.14
N GLY A 88 27.43 20.60 -0.14
CA GLY A 88 28.37 20.29 0.94
C GLY A 88 27.82 19.43 2.09
N PHE A 89 26.58 18.95 1.98
CA PHE A 89 25.94 18.04 2.94
C PHE A 89 25.55 16.69 2.32
N GLU A 90 26.14 16.33 1.17
CA GLU A 90 25.83 15.12 0.41
C GLU A 90 26.10 13.83 1.19
N GLU A 91 27.04 13.86 2.15
CA GLU A 91 27.45 12.68 2.93
C GLU A 91 26.50 12.31 4.09
N ILE A 92 25.55 13.18 4.46
CA ILE A 92 24.62 12.94 5.58
C ILE A 92 23.14 12.88 5.14
N ALA A 93 22.90 12.84 3.83
CA ALA A 93 21.58 12.87 3.22
C ALA A 93 20.89 11.51 3.10
#